data_AF-A0A946UB28-F1
#
_entry.id   AF-A0A946UB28-F1
#
_cell.length_a   1.000
_cell.length_b   1.000
_cell.length_c   1.000
_cell.angle_alpha   90.00
_cell.angle_beta   90.00
_cell.angle_gamma   90.00
#
_symmetry.space_group_name_H-M   'P 1'
#
loop_
_entity.id
_entity.type
_entity.pdbx_description
1 polymer ?
#
loop_
_entity_poly.entity_id
_entity_poly.type
_entity_poly.pdbx_seq_one_letter_code
_entity_poly.pdbx_strand_id
1 'polypeptide(L)'
;MANHRMYRYTSIGRPLDPGYPTNKAVLMLLPLAAALGAAAAFMEGQSVVETAGNALNFLLAAFGAWALARELDPDDQVAAFIAMAFGVLAALIVDSPGILIVFATLGLVRIVNRSTGLEARKSDSLVVMLLVFAVIYLTESPLFGTVAALAFVLDGSLKSPSPHQWFFGLICFGGTVVYLVDHDLGLSIVSVPDSLFEWLSLLFLMIFGLNTLLMKRVASTGDFGASRLDLSRVRGGMTVGLLAALQGLIVPENVVIIVASIAGICIGMAFRKGFKAPAAGVG
;
A
#
# COMPACT_ATOMS: atom_id res chain seq x y z
N MET A 1 -25.93 -0.59 -9.26
CA MET A 1 -25.43 0.49 -10.14
C MET A 1 -24.38 1.27 -9.36
N ALA A 2 -23.10 1.01 -9.61
CA ALA A 2 -22.00 1.59 -8.83
C ALA A 2 -21.97 3.14 -8.96
N ASN A 3 -21.60 3.81 -7.87
CA ASN A 3 -21.64 5.26 -7.66
C ASN A 3 -20.82 6.09 -8.69
N HIS A 4 -21.36 6.30 -9.89
CA HIS A 4 -20.75 7.16 -10.93
C HIS A 4 -20.56 8.61 -10.47
N ARG A 5 -21.32 9.07 -9.46
CA ARG A 5 -21.20 10.42 -8.90
C ARG A 5 -19.88 10.66 -8.15
N MET A 6 -19.26 9.63 -7.57
CA MET A 6 -18.00 9.80 -6.84
C MET A 6 -16.83 10.12 -7.79
N TYR A 7 -16.82 9.52 -9.00
CA TYR A 7 -15.81 9.78 -10.03
C TYR A 7 -15.83 11.22 -10.58
N ARG A 8 -16.86 12.00 -10.22
CA ARG A 8 -16.88 13.45 -10.46
C ARG A 8 -15.91 14.20 -9.54
N TYR A 9 -15.68 13.70 -8.33
CA TYR A 9 -14.87 14.34 -7.29
C TYR A 9 -13.48 13.71 -7.16
N THR A 10 -13.39 12.38 -7.18
CA THR A 10 -12.12 11.64 -7.09
C THR A 10 -12.09 10.50 -8.10
N SER A 11 -10.95 10.34 -8.78
CA SER A 11 -10.72 9.27 -9.75
C SER A 11 -9.95 8.08 -9.16
N ILE A 12 -9.34 8.26 -7.98
CA ILE A 12 -8.60 7.21 -7.26
C ILE A 12 -9.44 6.55 -6.15
N GLY A 13 -10.56 7.15 -5.76
CA GLY A 13 -11.47 6.58 -4.77
C GLY A 13 -12.17 5.31 -5.28
N ARG A 14 -12.07 4.23 -4.51
CA ARG A 14 -12.84 2.99 -4.73
C ARG A 14 -13.74 2.73 -3.52
N PRO A 15 -15.03 3.12 -3.57
CA PRO A 15 -15.93 2.92 -2.45
C PRO A 15 -16.18 1.42 -2.24
N LEU A 16 -16.31 1.01 -0.98
CA LEU A 16 -16.74 -0.34 -0.63
C LEU A 16 -18.24 -0.47 -0.96
N ASP A 17 -18.56 -1.16 -2.05
CA ASP A 17 -19.93 -1.52 -2.40
C ASP A 17 -20.31 -2.83 -1.65
N PRO A 18 -21.28 -2.80 -0.71
CA PRO A 18 -21.72 -3.97 0.05
C PRO A 18 -22.37 -5.07 -0.80
N GLY A 19 -22.72 -4.78 -2.06
CA GLY A 19 -23.25 -5.77 -3.00
C GLY A 19 -22.22 -6.83 -3.40
N TYR A 20 -20.92 -6.55 -3.24
CA TYR A 20 -19.86 -7.53 -3.47
C TYR A 20 -19.53 -8.32 -2.19
N PRO A 21 -19.53 -9.65 -2.21
CA PRO A 21 -19.30 -10.48 -1.02
C PRO A 21 -17.98 -10.16 -0.29
N THR A 22 -16.92 -9.85 -1.03
CA THR A 22 -15.61 -9.51 -0.45
C THR A 22 -15.62 -8.17 0.27
N ASN A 23 -16.22 -7.13 -0.32
CA ASN A 23 -16.37 -5.83 0.34
C ASN A 23 -17.27 -5.95 1.59
N LYS A 24 -18.33 -6.76 1.53
CA LYS A 24 -19.19 -7.05 2.68
C LYS A 24 -18.41 -7.72 3.81
N ALA A 25 -17.58 -8.71 3.50
CA ALA A 25 -16.72 -9.36 4.48
C ALA A 25 -15.76 -8.36 5.15
N VAL A 26 -15.12 -7.48 4.36
CA VAL A 26 -14.25 -6.41 4.89
C VAL A 26 -15.01 -5.51 5.85
N LEU A 27 -16.21 -5.04 5.47
CA LEU A 27 -17.04 -4.19 6.33
C LEU A 27 -17.42 -4.87 7.66
N MET A 28 -17.46 -6.21 7.71
CA MET A 28 -17.69 -6.96 8.94
C MET A 28 -16.40 -7.17 9.76
N LEU A 29 -15.25 -7.30 9.09
CA LEU A 29 -13.95 -7.52 9.75
C LEU A 29 -13.34 -6.24 10.33
N LEU A 30 -13.60 -5.06 9.74
CA LEU A 30 -13.05 -3.79 10.24
C LEU A 30 -13.49 -3.45 11.68
N PRO A 31 -14.76 -3.60 12.08
CA PRO A 31 -15.16 -3.43 13.47
C PRO A 31 -14.49 -4.41 14.43
N LEU A 32 -14.21 -5.65 13.97
CA LEU A 32 -13.50 -6.64 14.78
C LEU A 32 -12.04 -6.22 15.00
N ALA A 33 -11.36 -5.72 13.97
CA ALA A 33 -10.01 -5.17 14.12
C ALA A 33 -9.99 -3.99 15.09
N ALA A 34 -10.95 -3.07 14.99
CA ALA A 34 -11.09 -1.94 15.92
C ALA A 34 -11.32 -2.40 17.36
N ALA A 35 -12.20 -3.40 17.56
CA ALA A 35 -12.47 -3.96 18.87
C ALA A 35 -11.23 -4.63 19.49
N LEU A 36 -10.41 -5.30 18.68
CA LEU A 36 -9.14 -5.88 19.13
C LEU A 36 -8.15 -4.79 19.57
N GLY A 37 -8.00 -3.71 18.80
CA GLY A 37 -7.15 -2.57 19.19
C GLY A 37 -7.64 -1.89 20.47
N ALA A 38 -8.95 -1.68 20.60
CA ALA A 38 -9.54 -1.15 21.82
C ALA A 38 -9.30 -2.08 23.04
N ALA A 39 -9.47 -3.39 22.86
CA ALA A 39 -9.25 -4.37 23.93
C ALA A 39 -7.79 -4.40 24.37
N ALA A 40 -6.83 -4.37 23.43
CA ALA A 40 -5.40 -4.32 23.74
C ALA A 40 -5.05 -3.08 24.58
N ALA A 41 -5.47 -1.90 24.13
CA ALA A 41 -5.22 -0.64 24.85
C ALA A 41 -5.89 -0.61 26.24
N PHE A 42 -7.13 -1.12 26.34
CA PHE A 42 -7.84 -1.20 27.61
C PHE A 42 -7.14 -2.14 28.61
N MET A 43 -6.60 -3.28 28.13
CA MET A 43 -5.86 -4.23 28.95
C MET A 43 -4.54 -3.66 29.48
N GLU A 44 -3.96 -2.70 28.76
CA GLU A 44 -2.77 -1.95 29.18
C GLU A 44 -3.11 -0.80 30.15
N GLY A 45 -4.38 -0.59 30.46
CA GLY A 45 -4.83 0.48 31.36
C GLY A 45 -4.76 1.87 30.74
N GLN A 46 -4.73 1.97 29.40
CA GLN A 46 -4.70 3.23 28.68
C GLN A 46 -6.00 4.03 28.89
N SER A 47 -5.92 5.35 28.67
CA SER A 47 -7.07 6.25 28.76
C SER A 47 -8.12 5.96 27.67
N VAL A 48 -9.32 6.52 27.82
CA VAL A 48 -10.40 6.39 26.81
C VAL A 48 -9.97 6.95 25.46
N VAL A 49 -9.21 8.04 25.44
CA VAL A 49 -8.74 8.70 24.21
C VAL A 49 -7.72 7.81 23.49
N GLU A 50 -6.76 7.26 24.24
CA GLU A 50 -5.74 6.34 23.69
C GLU A 50 -6.38 5.04 23.20
N THR A 51 -7.35 4.50 23.95
CA THR A 51 -8.12 3.31 23.56
C THR A 51 -8.85 3.53 22.23
N ALA A 52 -9.49 4.70 22.07
CA ALA A 52 -10.14 5.07 20.81
C ALA A 52 -9.12 5.25 19.67
N GLY A 53 -7.96 5.85 19.96
CA GLY A 53 -6.85 5.98 19.02
C GLY A 53 -6.34 4.62 18.55
N ASN A 54 -6.14 3.66 19.46
CA ASN A 54 -5.65 2.33 19.10
C ASN A 54 -6.69 1.53 18.30
N ALA A 55 -7.97 1.65 18.65
CA ALA A 55 -9.06 1.08 17.86
C ALA A 55 -9.04 1.59 16.41
N LEU A 56 -8.81 2.90 16.22
CA LEU A 56 -8.69 3.50 14.91
C LEU A 56 -7.43 3.01 14.17
N ASN A 57 -6.29 2.93 14.83
CA ASN A 57 -5.05 2.42 14.24
C ASN A 57 -5.23 1.00 13.70
N PHE A 58 -5.85 0.11 14.47
CA PHE A 58 -6.10 -1.27 14.03
C PHE A 58 -7.05 -1.34 12.84
N LEU A 59 -8.11 -0.55 12.86
CA LEU A 59 -9.06 -0.45 11.74
C LEU A 59 -8.33 0.02 10.48
N LEU A 60 -7.52 1.06 10.60
CA LEU A 60 -6.78 1.66 9.49
C LEU A 60 -5.66 0.74 8.99
N ALA A 61 -4.97 0.01 9.87
CA ALA A 61 -3.97 -0.98 9.49
C ALA A 61 -4.60 -2.15 8.73
N ALA A 62 -5.72 -2.70 9.23
CA ALA A 62 -6.46 -3.75 8.55
C ALA A 62 -6.94 -3.32 7.17
N PHE A 63 -7.59 -2.15 7.09
CA PHE A 63 -8.10 -1.62 5.82
C PHE A 63 -6.95 -1.27 4.86
N GLY A 64 -5.92 -0.58 5.34
CA GLY A 64 -4.77 -0.16 4.56
C GLY A 64 -4.03 -1.36 3.96
N ALA A 65 -3.79 -2.40 4.75
CA ALA A 65 -3.11 -3.60 4.27
C ALA A 65 -3.92 -4.36 3.22
N TRP A 66 -5.23 -4.54 3.48
CA TRP A 66 -6.14 -5.15 2.51
C TRP A 66 -6.24 -4.36 1.21
N ALA A 67 -6.42 -3.05 1.31
CA ALA A 67 -6.60 -2.17 0.17
C ALA A 67 -5.33 -2.10 -0.67
N LEU A 68 -4.16 -2.00 -0.03
CA LEU A 68 -2.87 -1.98 -0.71
C LEU A 68 -2.61 -3.32 -1.41
N ALA A 69 -2.87 -4.45 -0.75
CA ALA A 69 -2.68 -5.77 -1.34
C ALA A 69 -3.52 -5.96 -2.62
N ARG A 70 -4.76 -5.45 -2.65
CA ARG A 70 -5.62 -5.48 -3.85
C ARG A 70 -5.10 -4.63 -5.00
N GLU A 71 -4.27 -3.62 -4.74
CA GLU A 71 -3.66 -2.80 -5.78
C GLU A 71 -2.33 -3.41 -6.25
N LEU A 72 -1.59 -4.09 -5.35
CA LEU A 72 -0.31 -4.73 -5.67
C LEU A 72 -0.47 -6.11 -6.34
N ASP A 73 -1.51 -6.87 -5.97
CA ASP A 73 -1.88 -8.15 -6.58
C ASP A 73 -3.41 -8.20 -6.82
N PRO A 74 -3.91 -7.52 -7.87
CA PRO A 74 -5.34 -7.40 -8.11
C PRO A 74 -6.03 -8.73 -8.44
N ASP A 75 -5.27 -9.74 -8.87
CA ASP A 75 -5.78 -11.04 -9.30
C ASP A 75 -5.99 -12.02 -8.13
N ASP A 76 -5.50 -11.71 -6.93
CA ASP A 76 -5.61 -12.59 -5.75
C ASP A 76 -6.35 -11.90 -4.58
N GLN A 77 -7.66 -12.21 -4.48
CA GLN A 77 -8.49 -11.71 -3.39
C GLN A 77 -8.16 -12.36 -2.04
N VAL A 78 -7.65 -13.61 -2.04
CA VAL A 78 -7.33 -14.33 -0.79
C VAL A 78 -6.08 -13.72 -0.18
N ALA A 79 -5.07 -13.44 -0.98
CA ALA A 79 -3.86 -12.71 -0.59
C ALA A 79 -4.19 -11.39 0.12
N ALA A 80 -5.21 -10.65 -0.34
CA ALA A 80 -5.64 -9.42 0.31
C ALA A 80 -6.21 -9.62 1.72
N PHE A 81 -6.92 -10.72 1.98
CA PHE A 81 -7.39 -11.04 3.34
C PHE A 81 -6.26 -11.55 4.24
N ILE A 82 -5.28 -12.27 3.70
CA ILE A 82 -4.08 -12.65 4.45
C ILE A 82 -3.29 -11.39 4.83
N ALA A 83 -3.11 -10.46 3.88
CA ALA A 83 -2.51 -9.15 4.12
C ALA A 83 -3.26 -8.34 5.19
N MET A 84 -4.60 -8.36 5.19
CA MET A 84 -5.42 -7.75 6.24
C MET A 84 -5.06 -8.29 7.62
N ALA A 85 -5.03 -9.62 7.77
CA ALA A 85 -4.70 -10.27 9.04
C ALA A 85 -3.28 -9.90 9.48
N PHE A 86 -2.32 -9.87 8.55
CA PHE A 86 -0.95 -9.49 8.83
C PHE A 86 -0.81 -8.01 9.20
N GLY A 87 -1.61 -7.12 8.61
CA GLY A 87 -1.68 -5.71 9.01
C GLY A 87 -2.16 -5.54 10.45
N VAL A 88 -3.15 -6.34 10.89
CA VAL A 88 -3.60 -6.37 12.29
C VAL A 88 -2.51 -6.92 13.21
N LEU A 89 -1.83 -8.01 12.82
CA LEU A 89 -0.71 -8.54 13.59
C LEU A 89 0.44 -7.55 13.71
N ALA A 90 0.75 -6.80 12.66
CA ALA A 90 1.75 -5.74 12.70
C ALA A 90 1.36 -4.64 13.70
N ALA A 91 0.09 -4.22 13.71
CA ALA A 91 -0.41 -3.24 14.67
C ALA A 91 -0.47 -3.76 16.13
N LEU A 92 -0.44 -5.08 16.34
CA LEU A 92 -0.31 -5.69 17.68
C LEU A 92 1.13 -5.72 18.20
N ILE A 93 2.11 -5.74 17.29
CA ILE A 93 3.53 -5.94 17.64
C ILE A 93 4.29 -4.62 17.67
N VAL A 94 3.80 -3.60 16.94
CA VAL A 94 4.45 -2.30 16.81
C VAL A 94 3.52 -1.21 17.34
N ASP A 95 4.02 -0.43 18.31
CA ASP A 95 3.25 0.60 19.01
C ASP A 95 2.77 1.74 18.08
N SER A 96 3.61 2.13 17.12
CA SER A 96 3.31 3.16 16.12
C SER A 96 3.42 2.58 14.71
N PRO A 97 2.43 1.77 14.28
CA PRO A 97 2.46 1.16 12.96
C PRO A 97 2.20 2.29 11.95
N GLY A 98 3.08 2.51 10.97
CA GLY A 98 2.98 3.69 10.10
C GLY A 98 1.73 3.72 9.20
N ILE A 99 0.63 4.20 9.76
CA ILE A 99 -0.66 4.37 9.08
C ILE A 99 -0.52 5.37 7.95
N LEU A 100 0.13 6.51 8.20
CA LEU A 100 0.22 7.58 7.23
C LEU A 100 0.93 7.14 5.95
N ILE A 101 2.03 6.40 6.09
CA ILE A 101 2.82 5.93 4.95
C ILE A 101 2.08 4.87 4.15
N VAL A 102 1.34 3.94 4.77
CA VAL A 102 0.55 2.94 4.00
C VAL A 102 -0.55 3.59 3.18
N PHE A 103 -1.23 4.63 3.70
CA PHE A 103 -2.25 5.35 2.94
C PHE A 103 -1.64 6.26 1.85
N ALA A 104 -0.47 6.85 2.10
CA ALA A 104 0.26 7.59 1.08
C ALA A 104 0.70 6.65 -0.06
N THR A 105 1.27 5.49 0.27
CA THR A 105 1.63 4.45 -0.70
C THR A 105 0.42 3.96 -1.46
N LEU A 106 -0.71 3.69 -0.80
CA LEU A 106 -1.95 3.31 -1.47
C LEU A 106 -2.41 4.36 -2.49
N GLY A 107 -2.34 5.64 -2.14
CA GLY A 107 -2.65 6.75 -3.04
C GLY A 107 -1.73 6.79 -4.26
N LEU A 108 -0.42 6.70 -4.05
CA LEU A 108 0.59 6.68 -5.13
C LEU A 108 0.41 5.47 -6.05
N VAL A 109 0.22 4.28 -5.48
CA VAL A 109 -0.02 3.04 -6.25
C VAL A 109 -1.29 3.17 -7.08
N ARG A 110 -2.38 3.74 -6.55
CA ARG A 110 -3.62 3.95 -7.31
C ARG A 110 -3.47 4.95 -8.46
N ILE A 111 -2.66 5.99 -8.28
CA ILE A 111 -2.33 6.95 -9.35
C ILE A 111 -1.63 6.21 -10.49
N VAL A 112 -0.63 5.39 -10.19
CA VAL A 112 0.16 4.66 -11.21
C VAL A 112 -0.68 3.57 -11.88
N ASN A 113 -1.36 2.74 -11.07
CA ASN A 113 -2.13 1.59 -11.54
C ASN A 113 -3.34 2.02 -12.38
N ARG A 114 -3.97 3.15 -12.03
CA ARG A 114 -5.27 3.56 -12.57
C ARG A 114 -6.29 2.43 -12.49
N SER A 115 -6.38 1.78 -11.33
CA SER A 115 -7.23 0.60 -11.14
C SER A 115 -8.73 0.86 -11.30
N THR A 116 -9.14 2.13 -11.23
CA THR A 116 -10.49 2.59 -11.57
C THR A 116 -10.71 2.72 -13.08
N GLY A 117 -9.67 2.66 -13.91
CA GLY A 117 -9.70 2.92 -15.35
C GLY A 117 -9.60 4.40 -15.73
N LEU A 118 -9.51 5.30 -14.75
CA LEU A 118 -9.46 6.76 -14.97
C LEU A 118 -8.08 7.32 -14.63
N GLU A 119 -7.68 8.39 -15.30
CA GLU A 119 -6.49 9.15 -14.92
C GLU A 119 -6.73 9.90 -13.62
N ALA A 120 -5.69 9.98 -12.78
CA ALA A 120 -5.75 10.76 -11.55
C ALA A 120 -6.06 12.24 -11.85
N ARG A 121 -7.03 12.81 -11.14
CA ARG A 121 -7.33 14.25 -11.24
C ARG A 121 -6.23 15.04 -10.54
N LYS A 122 -6.04 16.29 -10.95
CA LYS A 122 -5.13 17.24 -10.27
C LYS A 122 -5.43 17.36 -8.76
N SER A 123 -6.69 17.29 -8.36
CA SER A 123 -7.11 17.29 -6.96
C SER A 123 -6.66 16.04 -6.22
N ASP A 124 -6.75 14.86 -6.86
CA ASP A 124 -6.28 13.60 -6.30
C ASP A 124 -4.75 13.64 -6.10
N SER A 125 -4.01 14.08 -7.13
CA SER A 125 -2.55 14.25 -7.06
C SER A 125 -2.13 15.25 -5.98
N LEU A 126 -2.86 16.37 -5.84
CA LEU A 126 -2.62 17.36 -4.79
C LEU A 126 -2.80 16.77 -3.39
N VAL A 127 -3.89 16.04 -3.14
CA VAL A 127 -4.14 15.41 -1.84
C VAL A 127 -3.06 14.38 -1.52
N VAL A 128 -2.68 13.53 -2.49
CA VAL A 128 -1.61 12.54 -2.29
C VAL A 128 -0.26 13.22 -2.06
N MET A 129 0.05 14.31 -2.78
CA MET A 129 1.27 15.09 -2.55
C MET A 129 1.32 15.70 -1.14
N LEU A 130 0.21 16.27 -0.66
CA LEU A 130 0.11 16.78 0.72
C LEU A 130 0.28 15.66 1.75
N LEU A 131 -0.27 14.48 1.46
CA LEU A 131 -0.11 13.30 2.31
C LEU A 131 1.36 12.83 2.34
N VAL A 132 2.06 12.86 1.20
CA VAL A 132 3.50 12.59 1.13
C VAL A 132 4.30 13.59 1.95
N PHE A 133 3.98 14.88 1.89
CA PHE A 133 4.64 15.87 2.75
C PHE A 133 4.35 15.60 4.23
N ALA A 134 3.12 15.23 4.58
CA ALA A 134 2.81 14.82 5.94
C ALA A 134 3.64 13.60 6.37
N VAL A 135 3.89 12.62 5.50
CA VAL A 135 4.81 11.49 5.79
C VAL A 135 6.23 11.99 6.07
N ILE A 136 6.78 12.83 5.18
CA ILE A 136 8.15 13.35 5.33
C ILE A 136 8.32 14.04 6.69
N TYR A 137 7.40 14.92 7.06
CA TYR A 137 7.52 15.75 8.27
C TYR A 137 7.05 15.05 9.56
N LEU A 138 6.05 14.16 9.51
CA LEU A 138 5.50 13.53 10.72
C LEU A 138 6.14 12.18 11.05
N THR A 139 6.75 11.51 10.07
CA THR A 139 7.39 10.21 10.27
C THR A 139 8.89 10.25 9.95
N GLU A 140 9.45 11.45 9.77
CA GLU A 140 10.89 11.68 9.52
C GLU A 140 11.45 10.79 8.40
N SER A 141 10.65 10.58 7.35
CA SER A 141 10.95 9.64 6.25
C SER A 141 11.21 10.39 4.93
N PRO A 142 12.35 11.10 4.79
CA PRO A 142 12.58 12.04 3.70
C PRO A 142 12.64 11.38 2.32
N LEU A 143 13.23 10.18 2.27
CA LEU A 143 13.36 9.40 1.05
C LEU A 143 12.01 8.92 0.50
N PHE A 144 10.94 8.93 1.31
CA PHE A 144 9.59 8.65 0.83
C PHE A 144 9.13 9.64 -0.25
N GLY A 145 9.58 10.90 -0.21
CA GLY A 145 9.29 11.86 -1.27
C GLY A 145 9.96 11.50 -2.61
N THR A 146 11.07 10.75 -2.61
CA THR A 146 11.65 10.19 -3.86
C THR A 146 10.78 9.06 -4.43
N VAL A 147 10.18 8.23 -3.56
CA VAL A 147 9.21 7.20 -3.96
C VAL A 147 7.98 7.86 -4.59
N ALA A 148 7.48 8.94 -3.98
CA ALA A 148 6.39 9.72 -4.53
C ALA A 148 6.74 10.37 -5.88
N ALA A 149 7.94 10.96 -5.98
CA ALA A 149 8.42 11.57 -7.22
C ALA A 149 8.46 10.54 -8.36
N LEU A 150 9.01 9.35 -8.09
CA LEU A 150 9.02 8.26 -9.06
C LEU A 150 7.61 7.83 -9.46
N ALA A 151 6.69 7.68 -8.50
CA ALA A 151 5.31 7.30 -8.79
C ALA A 151 4.62 8.30 -9.75
N PHE A 152 4.77 9.61 -9.49
CA PHE A 152 4.22 10.64 -10.37
C PHE A 152 4.88 10.64 -11.76
N VAL A 153 6.20 10.46 -11.83
CA VAL A 153 6.94 10.34 -13.10
C VAL A 153 6.50 9.10 -13.88
N LEU A 154 6.26 7.98 -13.21
CA LEU A 154 5.73 6.76 -13.83
C LEU A 154 4.35 7.00 -14.43
N ASP A 155 3.41 7.62 -13.70
CA ASP A 155 2.09 7.94 -14.28
C ASP A 155 2.17 8.93 -15.45
N GLY A 156 3.17 9.83 -15.43
CA GLY A 156 3.47 10.77 -16.50
C GLY A 156 4.22 10.20 -17.70
N SER A 157 4.73 8.95 -17.63
CA SER A 157 5.59 8.35 -18.66
C SER A 157 5.06 7.05 -19.24
N LEU A 158 4.25 6.31 -18.48
CA LEU A 158 3.65 5.05 -18.92
C LEU A 158 2.54 5.28 -19.96
N LYS A 159 2.09 4.19 -20.58
CA LYS A 159 1.07 4.20 -21.66
C LYS A 159 -0.17 5.02 -21.27
N SER A 160 -0.62 5.87 -22.19
CA SER A 160 -1.60 6.96 -21.93
C SER A 160 -1.08 7.91 -20.83
N PRO A 161 0.02 8.64 -21.10
CA PRO A 161 0.70 9.44 -20.09
C PRO A 161 -0.16 10.62 -19.65
N SER A 162 -0.04 10.99 -18.38
CA SER A 162 -0.62 12.22 -17.83
C SER A 162 0.50 13.25 -17.58
N PRO A 163 0.77 14.20 -18.51
CA PRO A 163 1.96 15.04 -18.45
C PRO A 163 2.03 15.94 -17.21
N HIS A 164 0.87 16.30 -16.65
CA HIS A 164 0.82 17.15 -15.47
C HIS A 164 1.37 16.47 -14.21
N GLN A 165 1.53 15.15 -14.19
CA GLN A 165 2.11 14.45 -13.05
C GLN A 165 3.59 14.75 -12.87
N TRP A 166 4.32 15.07 -13.95
CA TRP A 166 5.72 15.49 -13.86
C TRP A 166 5.91 16.70 -12.93
N PHE A 167 4.95 17.61 -12.90
CA PHE A 167 4.97 18.76 -11.99
C PHE A 167 4.89 18.33 -10.53
N PHE A 168 3.96 17.43 -10.20
CA PHE A 168 3.87 16.86 -8.84
C PHE A 168 5.12 16.06 -8.47
N GLY A 169 5.67 15.31 -9.42
CA GLY A 169 6.92 14.58 -9.23
C GLY A 169 8.11 15.49 -8.92
N LEU A 170 8.23 16.62 -9.66
CA LEU A 170 9.26 17.63 -9.42
C LEU A 170 9.10 18.29 -8.05
N ILE A 171 7.87 18.59 -7.63
CA ILE A 171 7.60 19.16 -6.30
C ILE A 171 7.97 18.17 -5.19
N CYS A 172 7.56 16.91 -5.29
CA CYS A 172 7.91 15.89 -4.30
C CYS A 172 9.43 15.72 -4.20
N PHE A 173 10.13 15.65 -5.35
CA PHE A 173 11.59 15.53 -5.36
C PHE A 173 12.27 16.77 -4.77
N GLY A 174 11.85 17.97 -5.21
CA GLY A 174 12.37 19.23 -4.68
C GLY A 174 12.14 19.36 -3.18
N GLY A 175 10.97 18.98 -2.68
CA GLY A 175 10.66 18.98 -1.25
C GLY A 175 11.51 17.99 -0.45
N THR A 176 11.81 16.80 -0.99
CA THR A 176 12.80 15.89 -0.38
C THR A 176 14.17 16.55 -0.29
N VAL A 177 14.65 17.19 -1.37
CA VAL A 177 15.96 17.85 -1.37
C VAL A 177 16.00 18.99 -0.34
N VAL A 178 14.96 19.81 -0.29
CA VAL A 178 14.85 20.89 0.71
C VAL A 178 14.89 20.34 2.13
N TYR A 179 14.13 19.28 2.41
CA TYR A 179 14.13 18.65 3.74
C TYR A 179 15.52 18.11 4.11
N LEU A 180 16.19 17.41 3.19
CA LEU A 180 17.52 16.84 3.43
C LEU A 180 18.57 17.91 3.72
N VAL A 181 18.51 19.05 3.01
CA VAL A 181 19.42 20.18 3.21
C VAL A 181 19.12 20.90 4.54
N ASP A 182 17.85 21.12 4.85
CA ASP A 182 17.43 21.85 6.06
C ASP A 182 17.74 21.07 7.36
N HIS A 183 17.75 19.74 7.29
CA HIS A 183 17.99 18.86 8.45
C HIS A 183 19.41 18.28 8.49
N ASP A 184 20.33 18.76 7.65
CA ASP A 184 21.73 18.31 7.56
C ASP A 184 21.89 16.76 7.51
N LEU A 185 20.95 16.08 6.83
CA LEU A 185 20.94 14.63 6.75
C LEU A 185 22.00 14.13 5.75
N GLY A 186 23.08 13.54 6.28
CA GLY A 186 24.13 12.88 5.47
C GLY A 186 23.65 11.59 4.78
N LEU A 187 24.46 11.05 3.86
CA LEU A 187 24.14 9.84 3.06
C LEU A 187 24.23 8.50 3.83
N SER A 188 24.60 8.50 5.11
CA SER A 188 24.75 7.28 5.93
C SER A 188 23.44 6.86 6.59
N ILE A 189 22.43 6.53 5.78
CA ILE A 189 21.03 6.34 6.24
C ILE A 189 20.63 4.85 6.30
N VAL A 190 21.47 3.94 5.81
CA VAL A 190 21.13 2.51 5.73
C VAL A 190 21.61 1.78 6.99
N SER A 191 20.67 1.24 7.77
CA SER A 191 20.99 0.30 8.85
C SER A 191 21.15 -1.13 8.30
N VAL A 192 22.02 -1.91 8.93
CA VAL A 192 22.11 -3.36 8.68
C VAL A 192 20.99 -4.03 9.47
N PRO A 193 20.31 -5.05 8.92
CA PRO A 193 19.26 -5.76 9.63
C PRO A 193 19.77 -6.45 10.89
N ASP A 194 19.20 -6.10 12.04
CA ASP A 194 19.66 -6.60 13.34
C ASP A 194 18.71 -7.65 13.94
N SER A 195 17.49 -7.77 13.41
CA SER A 195 16.46 -8.69 13.91
C SER A 195 16.03 -9.73 12.87
N LEU A 196 15.57 -10.90 13.35
CA LEU A 196 14.93 -11.90 12.48
C LEU A 196 13.74 -11.31 11.71
N PHE A 197 13.02 -10.38 12.33
CA PHE A 197 11.89 -9.69 11.71
C PHE A 197 12.31 -8.88 10.49
N GLU A 198 13.41 -8.13 10.57
CA GLU A 198 13.96 -7.37 9.44
C GLU A 198 14.52 -8.29 8.34
N TRP A 199 15.20 -9.38 8.71
CA TRP A 199 15.66 -10.39 7.75
C TRP A 199 14.50 -11.05 7.00
N LEU A 200 13.42 -11.41 7.71
CA LEU A 200 12.20 -11.95 7.09
C LEU A 200 11.52 -10.90 6.20
N SER A 201 11.49 -9.64 6.63
CA SER A 201 10.99 -8.53 5.84
C SER A 201 11.73 -8.44 4.51
N LEU A 202 13.07 -8.42 4.54
CA LEU A 202 13.89 -8.40 3.32
C LEU A 202 13.67 -9.60 2.42
N LEU A 203 13.50 -10.80 2.99
CA LEU A 203 13.16 -12.00 2.23
C LEU A 203 11.84 -11.82 1.48
N PHE A 204 10.78 -11.32 2.14
CA PHE A 204 9.49 -11.07 1.49
C PHE A 204 9.59 -9.96 0.42
N LEU A 205 10.34 -8.89 0.69
CA LEU A 205 10.58 -7.83 -0.29
C LEU A 205 11.33 -8.36 -1.52
N MET A 206 12.31 -9.25 -1.33
CA MET A 206 13.02 -9.90 -2.42
C MET A 206 12.09 -10.79 -3.24
N ILE A 207 11.27 -11.63 -2.59
CA ILE A 207 10.29 -12.50 -3.27
C ILE A 207 9.30 -11.65 -4.07
N PHE A 208 8.82 -10.55 -3.50
CA PHE A 208 7.89 -9.63 -4.15
C PHE A 208 8.53 -8.87 -5.30
N GLY A 209 9.78 -8.43 -5.16
CA GLY A 209 10.57 -7.83 -6.24
C GLY A 209 10.76 -8.79 -7.41
N LEU A 210 11.11 -10.05 -7.14
CA LEU A 210 11.17 -11.10 -8.16
C LEU A 210 9.81 -11.33 -8.83
N ASN A 211 8.72 -11.37 -8.05
CA ASN A 211 7.38 -11.49 -8.60
C ASN A 211 7.02 -10.31 -9.53
N THR A 212 7.39 -9.09 -9.15
CA THR A 212 7.20 -7.87 -9.96
C THR A 212 7.93 -7.96 -11.30
N LEU A 213 9.12 -8.58 -11.32
CA LEU A 213 9.90 -8.80 -12.55
C LEU A 213 9.33 -9.93 -13.41
N LEU A 214 8.82 -10.98 -12.78
CA LEU A 214 8.32 -12.19 -13.44
C LEU A 214 6.85 -12.10 -13.88
N MET A 215 6.09 -11.10 -13.43
CA MET A 215 4.68 -10.92 -13.79
C MET A 215 4.52 -10.68 -15.29
N LYS A 216 3.80 -11.58 -15.97
CA LYS A 216 3.61 -11.56 -17.43
C LYS A 216 2.24 -11.05 -17.88
N ARG A 217 1.22 -11.16 -17.05
CA ARG A 217 -0.18 -10.83 -17.38
C ARG A 217 -0.94 -10.43 -16.13
N VAL A 218 -1.94 -9.57 -16.31
CA VAL A 218 -2.93 -9.21 -15.30
C VAL A 218 -4.31 -9.54 -15.88
N ALA A 219 -5.11 -10.31 -15.16
CA ALA A 219 -6.44 -10.72 -15.59
C ALA A 219 -7.52 -9.70 -15.21
N SER A 220 -7.29 -8.97 -14.12
CA SER A 220 -8.19 -7.97 -13.55
C SER A 220 -8.53 -6.83 -14.51
N THR A 221 -9.74 -6.33 -14.38
CA THR A 221 -10.30 -5.24 -15.18
C THR A 221 -10.48 -3.98 -14.33
N GLY A 222 -10.39 -2.82 -14.98
CA GLY A 222 -10.69 -1.55 -14.32
C GLY A 222 -12.18 -1.41 -14.03
N ASP A 223 -12.52 -0.65 -12.98
CA ASP A 223 -13.92 -0.41 -12.59
C ASP A 223 -14.71 0.30 -13.69
N PHE A 224 -14.06 1.24 -14.39
CA PHE A 224 -14.63 1.98 -15.50
C PHE A 224 -14.16 1.38 -16.84
N GLY A 225 -15.11 1.05 -17.72
CA GLY A 225 -14.83 0.68 -19.10
C GLY A 225 -14.52 -0.80 -19.40
N ALA A 226 -14.57 -1.69 -18.40
CA ALA A 226 -14.35 -3.15 -18.54
C ALA A 226 -13.04 -3.56 -19.24
N SER A 227 -12.10 -2.63 -19.43
CA SER A 227 -10.79 -2.89 -20.01
C SER A 227 -9.88 -3.56 -18.98
N ARG A 228 -9.05 -4.51 -19.42
CA ARG A 228 -8.01 -5.11 -18.58
C ARG A 228 -7.02 -4.04 -18.10
N LEU A 229 -6.53 -4.22 -16.88
CA LEU A 229 -5.47 -3.39 -16.34
C LEU A 229 -4.20 -3.54 -17.18
N ASP A 230 -3.49 -2.43 -17.35
CA ASP A 230 -2.25 -2.42 -18.10
C ASP A 230 -1.11 -2.99 -17.25
N LEU A 231 -0.39 -3.98 -17.80
CA LEU A 231 0.69 -4.68 -17.09
C LEU A 231 1.80 -3.72 -16.66
N SER A 232 2.17 -2.74 -17.50
CA SER A 232 3.26 -1.81 -17.18
C SER A 232 2.89 -0.91 -16.01
N ARG A 233 1.61 -0.53 -15.91
CA ARG A 233 1.06 0.26 -14.81
C ARG A 233 1.00 -0.53 -13.51
N VAL A 234 0.50 -1.77 -13.54
CA VAL A 234 0.50 -2.63 -12.36
C VAL A 234 1.92 -2.90 -11.85
N ARG A 235 2.87 -3.20 -12.75
CA ARG A 235 4.30 -3.34 -12.37
C ARG A 235 4.89 -2.02 -11.84
N GLY A 236 4.45 -0.88 -12.36
CA GLY A 236 4.78 0.44 -11.82
C GLY A 236 4.29 0.61 -10.39
N GLY A 237 3.03 0.28 -10.10
CA GLY A 237 2.47 0.30 -8.75
C GLY A 237 3.17 -0.68 -7.81
N MET A 238 3.48 -1.90 -8.26
CA MET A 238 4.27 -2.86 -7.49
C MET A 238 5.66 -2.31 -7.15
N THR A 239 6.34 -1.67 -8.11
CA THR A 239 7.63 -1.01 -7.89
C THR A 239 7.51 0.10 -6.83
N VAL A 240 6.47 0.93 -6.89
CA VAL A 240 6.20 1.97 -5.89
C VAL A 240 5.96 1.35 -4.51
N GLY A 241 5.15 0.30 -4.41
CA GLY A 241 4.90 -0.42 -3.15
C GLY A 241 6.18 -1.04 -2.57
N LEU A 242 7.02 -1.64 -3.42
CA LEU A 242 8.31 -2.21 -3.02
C LEU A 242 9.28 -1.14 -2.51
N LEU A 243 9.42 -0.02 -3.22
CA LEU A 243 10.32 1.06 -2.82
C LEU A 243 9.84 1.78 -1.55
N ALA A 244 8.53 1.91 -1.37
CA ALA A 244 7.93 2.37 -0.13
C ALA A 244 8.27 1.43 1.03
N ALA A 245 8.17 0.11 0.83
CA ALA A 245 8.51 -0.87 1.85
C ALA A 245 10.01 -0.90 2.17
N LEU A 246 10.88 -0.66 1.18
CA LEU A 246 12.33 -0.57 1.38
C LEU A 246 12.76 0.62 2.24
N GLN A 247 11.88 1.60 2.49
CA GLN A 247 12.13 2.66 3.47
C GLN A 247 12.27 2.10 4.90
N GLY A 248 11.85 0.86 5.14
CA GLY A 248 12.08 0.14 6.40
C GLY A 248 13.53 -0.18 6.70
N LEU A 249 14.43 -0.08 5.72
CA LEU A 249 15.88 -0.14 5.96
C LEU A 249 16.42 1.09 6.69
N ILE A 250 15.56 2.07 6.96
CA ILE A 250 15.89 3.30 7.68
C ILE A 250 15.06 3.33 8.96
N VAL A 251 13.73 3.24 8.81
CA VAL A 251 12.79 3.22 9.94
C VAL A 251 11.80 2.05 9.76
N PRO A 252 12.09 0.86 10.31
CA PRO A 252 11.28 -0.34 10.13
C PRO A 252 9.82 -0.17 10.56
N GLU A 253 9.59 0.53 11.68
CA GLU A 253 8.27 0.71 12.30
C GLU A 253 7.29 1.42 11.37
N ASN A 254 7.78 2.42 10.63
CA ASN A 254 6.94 3.21 9.72
C ASN A 254 6.36 2.33 8.60
N VAL A 255 7.14 1.42 8.02
CA VAL A 255 6.68 0.64 6.86
C VAL A 255 6.05 -0.70 7.20
N VAL A 256 5.92 -1.03 8.49
CA VAL A 256 5.59 -2.39 8.94
C VAL A 256 4.30 -2.92 8.31
N ILE A 257 3.29 -2.07 8.11
CA ILE A 257 2.01 -2.46 7.49
C ILE A 257 2.21 -2.77 5.99
N ILE A 258 3.05 -2.00 5.29
CA ILE A 258 3.37 -2.24 3.88
C ILE A 258 4.09 -3.58 3.73
N VAL A 259 5.08 -3.84 4.58
CA VAL A 259 5.81 -5.12 4.62
C VAL A 259 4.87 -6.28 4.95
N ALA A 260 4.00 -6.12 5.95
CA ALA A 260 2.99 -7.10 6.32
C ALA A 260 2.03 -7.41 5.16
N SER A 261 1.65 -6.38 4.40
CA SER A 261 0.82 -6.54 3.20
C SER A 261 1.53 -7.36 2.13
N ILE A 262 2.81 -7.05 1.87
CA ILE A 262 3.65 -7.79 0.92
C ILE A 262 3.86 -9.24 1.36
N ALA A 263 4.12 -9.47 2.65
CA ALA A 263 4.23 -10.80 3.22
C ALA A 263 2.93 -11.61 3.03
N GLY A 264 1.77 -10.98 3.25
CA GLY A 264 0.47 -11.59 2.98
C GLY A 264 0.28 -11.99 1.51
N ILE A 265 0.74 -11.16 0.57
CA ILE A 265 0.75 -11.49 -0.87
C ILE A 265 1.67 -12.69 -1.14
N CYS A 266 2.90 -12.67 -0.64
CA CYS A 266 3.87 -13.75 -0.82
C CYS A 266 3.35 -15.09 -0.30
N ILE A 267 2.69 -15.09 0.85
CA ILE A 267 2.10 -16.29 1.46
C ILE A 267 0.88 -16.75 0.65
N GLY A 268 -0.01 -15.83 0.24
CA GLY A 268 -1.15 -16.16 -0.64
C GLY A 268 -0.69 -16.84 -1.93
N MET A 269 0.37 -16.33 -2.56
CA MET A 269 0.99 -16.95 -3.74
C MET A 269 1.50 -18.38 -3.47
N ALA A 270 2.09 -18.62 -2.30
CA ALA A 270 2.59 -19.94 -1.93
C ALA A 270 1.44 -20.95 -1.77
N PHE A 271 0.36 -20.56 -1.08
CA PHE A 271 -0.84 -21.39 -0.94
C PHE A 271 -1.44 -21.73 -2.30
N ARG A 272 -1.48 -20.78 -3.25
CA ARG A 272 -2.00 -21.02 -4.60
C ARG A 272 -1.21 -22.06 -5.39
N LYS A 273 0.12 -22.08 -5.24
CA LYS A 273 0.97 -23.08 -5.92
C LYS A 273 0.83 -24.48 -5.30
N GLY A 274 0.59 -24.57 -4.00
CA GLY A 274 0.40 -25.84 -3.29
C GLY A 274 -0.88 -26.60 -3.68
N PHE A 275 -1.92 -25.92 -4.16
CA PHE A 275 -3.21 -26.53 -4.54
C PHE A 275 -3.36 -26.86 -6.03
N LYS A 276 -2.32 -26.68 -6.85
CA LYS A 276 -2.30 -27.35 -8.15
C LYS A 276 -2.01 -28.83 -7.91
N ALA A 277 -3.06 -29.62 -7.71
CA ALA A 277 -2.95 -31.07 -7.76
C ALA A 277 -2.15 -31.47 -9.01
N PRO A 278 -1.23 -32.43 -8.93
CA PRO A 278 -0.56 -32.94 -10.12
C PRO A 278 -1.66 -33.32 -11.11
N ALA A 279 -1.56 -32.80 -12.34
CA ALA A 279 -2.49 -33.13 -13.40
C ALA A 279 -2.63 -34.65 -13.38
N ALA A 280 -3.84 -35.14 -13.08
CA ALA A 280 -4.15 -36.55 -13.20
C ALA A 280 -3.80 -36.92 -14.63
N GLY A 281 -2.72 -37.68 -14.79
CA GLY A 281 -2.34 -38.24 -16.07
C GLY A 281 -3.52 -39.07 -16.53
N VAL A 282 -4.24 -38.57 -17.52
CA VAL A 282 -5.14 -39.40 -18.31
C VAL A 282 -4.22 -40.12 -19.29
N GLY A 283 -3.95 -41.39 -18.98
CA GLY A 283 -3.33 -42.34 -19.89
C GLY A 283 -4.24 -42.72 -21.05
#